data_AF-M2Y456-F1
#
_entry.id   AF-M2Y456-F1
#
_cell.length_a   1.000
_cell.length_b   1.000
_cell.length_c   1.000
_cell.angle_alpha   90.00
_cell.angle_beta   90.00
_cell.angle_gamma   90.00
#
_symmetry.space_group_name_H-M   'P 1'
#
loop_
_entity.id
_entity.type
_entity.pdbx_description
1 polymer ?
#
loop_
_entity_poly.entity_id
_entity_poly.type
_entity_poly.pdbx_seq_one_letter_code
_entity_poly.pdbx_strand_id
1 'polypeptide(L)'
;MRLRAIPLLLPLMLWLPAPAPADTIDPRMEYRTCLTLARAKPEEGWEEAIAWHSLGGGEPARHCAAVALIGLGKYEEAAKRLEALAGISRREEILRAEMLAQAGQAWLLAGKPQQALAAQDTALKLVPGHPELMLDKAVTLASVSHYAEVAELLTTLLRVQPNRVEAMVLRAVAYRYLDKLEPAKEDLARALVLDPGFPDALLERGMIRRLEDNSAGAREDWMKAIAAAPESPAADTARRNLEMMDVKVR
;
A
#
# COMPACT_ATOMS: atom_id res chain seq x y z
N MET A 1 83.81 -53.49 -4.22
CA MET A 1 82.41 -53.04 -4.41
C MET A 1 82.17 -51.81 -3.55
N ARG A 2 81.97 -50.62 -4.14
CA ARG A 2 81.59 -49.39 -3.42
C ARG A 2 80.13 -49.08 -3.77
N LEU A 3 79.24 -49.16 -2.78
CA LEU A 3 77.82 -48.78 -2.90
C LEU A 3 77.70 -47.25 -2.78
N ARG A 4 77.06 -46.61 -3.76
CA ARG A 4 76.66 -45.19 -3.71
C ARG A 4 75.28 -45.08 -3.05
N ALA A 5 75.16 -44.21 -2.05
CA ALA A 5 73.88 -43.84 -1.44
C ALA A 5 73.15 -42.83 -2.35
N ILE A 6 71.86 -43.06 -2.59
CA ILE A 6 70.96 -42.18 -3.34
C ILE A 6 70.15 -41.37 -2.31
N PRO A 7 70.12 -40.02 -2.36
CA PRO A 7 69.35 -39.24 -1.41
C PRO A 7 67.87 -39.24 -1.82
N LEU A 8 66.99 -39.57 -0.86
CA LEU A 8 65.54 -39.42 -1.02
C LEU A 8 65.17 -37.94 -0.94
N LEU A 9 64.72 -37.36 -2.05
CA LEU A 9 64.04 -36.05 -2.08
C LEU A 9 62.55 -36.27 -1.77
N LEU A 10 62.10 -35.80 -0.60
CA LEU A 10 60.65 -35.71 -0.30
C LEU A 10 60.01 -34.60 -1.14
N PRO A 11 58.88 -34.85 -1.82
CA PRO A 11 58.18 -33.82 -2.57
C PRO A 11 57.47 -32.88 -1.59
N LEU A 12 57.73 -31.58 -1.73
CA LEU A 12 57.01 -30.53 -1.00
C LEU A 12 55.58 -30.44 -1.57
N MET A 13 54.60 -31.02 -0.87
CA MET A 13 53.19 -30.81 -1.20
C MET A 13 52.82 -29.36 -0.88
N LEU A 14 52.60 -28.56 -1.93
CA LEU A 14 52.00 -27.23 -1.83
C LEU A 14 50.55 -27.39 -1.35
N TRP A 15 50.29 -27.01 -0.10
CA TRP A 15 48.94 -26.95 0.46
C TRP A 15 48.24 -25.73 -0.12
N LEU A 16 47.44 -25.93 -1.18
CA LEU A 16 46.55 -24.92 -1.72
C LEU A 16 45.39 -24.72 -0.71
N PRO A 17 45.13 -23.48 -0.24
CA PRO A 17 43.97 -23.22 0.59
C PRO A 17 42.70 -23.52 -0.21
N ALA A 18 41.72 -24.16 0.43
CA ALA A 18 40.42 -24.40 -0.17
C ALA A 18 39.79 -23.05 -0.58
N PRO A 19 39.10 -22.98 -1.74
CA PRO A 19 38.35 -21.78 -2.10
C PRO A 19 37.33 -21.50 -0.99
N ALA A 20 37.22 -20.23 -0.59
CA ALA A 20 36.20 -19.80 0.36
C ALA A 20 34.82 -20.28 -0.13
N PRO A 21 33.92 -20.74 0.78
CA PRO A 21 32.58 -21.11 0.37
C PRO A 21 31.95 -19.91 -0.34
N ALA A 22 31.45 -20.12 -1.55
CA ALA A 22 30.69 -19.10 -2.27
C ALA A 22 29.55 -18.66 -1.35
N ASP A 23 29.49 -17.36 -1.01
CA ASP A 23 28.41 -16.81 -0.21
C ASP A 23 27.08 -17.24 -0.83
N THR A 24 26.33 -18.08 -0.11
CA THR A 24 25.02 -18.53 -0.56
C THR A 24 24.11 -17.32 -0.56
N ILE A 25 23.82 -16.81 -1.75
CA ILE A 25 22.86 -15.74 -1.97
C ILE A 25 21.53 -16.12 -1.32
N ASP A 26 21.08 -15.35 -0.33
CA ASP A 26 19.76 -15.53 0.30
C ASP A 26 18.69 -14.83 -0.55
N PRO A 27 17.78 -15.57 -1.22
CA PRO A 27 16.77 -14.98 -2.10
C PRO A 27 15.82 -14.03 -1.37
N ARG A 28 15.62 -14.20 -0.06
CA ARG A 28 14.79 -13.28 0.75
C ARG A 28 15.50 -11.96 0.98
N MET A 29 16.82 -11.99 1.18
CA MET A 29 17.64 -10.79 1.33
C MET A 29 17.70 -10.00 0.03
N GLU A 30 17.92 -10.67 -1.11
CA GLU A 30 17.91 -10.03 -2.43
C GLU A 30 16.58 -9.31 -2.69
N TYR A 31 15.47 -10.00 -2.45
CA TYR A 31 14.14 -9.43 -2.63
C TYR A 31 13.92 -8.18 -1.76
N ARG A 32 14.28 -8.24 -0.48
CA ARG A 32 14.16 -7.09 0.44
C ARG A 32 15.04 -5.92 0.02
N THR A 33 16.25 -6.20 -0.44
CA THR A 33 17.21 -5.19 -0.91
C THR A 33 16.66 -4.49 -2.15
N CYS A 34 16.19 -5.27 -3.13
CA CYS A 34 15.57 -4.76 -4.33
C CYS A 34 14.35 -3.88 -4.01
N LEU A 35 13.43 -4.34 -3.16
CA LEU A 35 12.25 -3.56 -2.77
C LEU A 35 12.60 -2.25 -2.03
N THR A 36 13.65 -2.27 -1.22
CA THR A 36 14.12 -1.07 -0.51
C THR A 36 14.65 -0.05 -1.52
N LEU A 37 15.46 -0.49 -2.47
CA LEU A 37 16.00 0.35 -3.52
C LEU A 37 14.90 0.88 -4.44
N ALA A 38 13.97 0.04 -4.89
CA ALA A 38 12.85 0.42 -5.74
C ALA A 38 11.95 1.50 -5.14
N ARG A 39 11.83 1.56 -3.80
CA ARG A 39 11.04 2.58 -3.09
C ARG A 39 11.84 3.86 -2.85
N ALA A 40 13.11 3.76 -2.51
CA ALA A 40 13.94 4.91 -2.16
C ALA A 40 14.50 5.62 -3.41
N LYS A 41 14.88 4.85 -4.43
CA LYS A 41 15.50 5.29 -5.68
C LYS A 41 14.94 4.47 -6.84
N PRO A 42 13.75 4.83 -7.34
CA PRO A 42 13.02 4.00 -8.30
C PRO A 42 13.77 3.71 -9.60
N GLU A 43 14.64 4.61 -10.07
CA GLU A 43 15.48 4.38 -11.25
C GLU A 43 16.53 3.28 -11.00
N GLU A 44 17.34 3.41 -9.93
CA GLU A 44 18.34 2.40 -9.54
C GLU A 44 17.66 1.05 -9.23
N GLY A 45 16.51 1.08 -8.55
CA GLY A 45 15.76 -0.13 -8.22
C GLY A 45 15.15 -0.82 -9.45
N TRP A 46 14.77 -0.06 -10.47
CA TRP A 46 14.34 -0.62 -11.75
C TRP A 46 15.48 -1.33 -12.46
N GLU A 47 16.64 -0.69 -12.57
CA GLU A 47 17.83 -1.28 -13.22
C GLU A 47 18.27 -2.57 -12.52
N GLU A 48 18.37 -2.52 -11.19
CA GLU A 48 18.70 -3.69 -10.35
C GLU A 48 17.70 -4.82 -10.54
N ALA A 49 16.39 -4.52 -10.54
CA ALA A 49 15.35 -5.53 -10.72
C ALA A 49 15.42 -6.21 -12.10
N ILE A 50 15.75 -5.46 -13.16
CA ILE A 50 15.91 -6.01 -14.52
C ILE A 50 17.18 -6.86 -14.61
N ALA A 51 18.29 -6.40 -14.03
CA ALA A 51 19.53 -7.17 -13.95
C ALA A 51 19.30 -8.48 -13.20
N TRP A 52 18.71 -8.42 -12.01
CA TRP A 52 18.36 -9.58 -11.20
C TRP A 52 17.42 -10.54 -11.93
N HIS A 53 16.43 -10.00 -12.67
CA HIS A 53 15.56 -10.84 -13.48
C HIS A 53 16.33 -11.60 -14.57
N SER A 54 17.26 -10.95 -15.25
CA SER A 54 18.09 -11.56 -16.30
C SER A 54 19.02 -12.67 -15.78
N LEU A 55 19.38 -12.60 -14.49
CA LEU A 55 20.19 -13.60 -13.80
C LEU A 55 19.37 -14.72 -13.15
N GLY A 56 18.05 -14.76 -13.37
CA GLY A 56 17.18 -15.82 -12.86
C GLY A 56 16.43 -15.50 -11.57
N GLY A 57 16.36 -14.23 -11.14
CA GLY A 57 15.66 -13.78 -9.93
C GLY A 57 14.13 -14.01 -9.91
N GLY A 58 13.55 -14.58 -10.97
CA GLY A 58 12.18 -15.11 -10.98
C GLY A 58 11.07 -14.07 -10.72
N GLU A 59 10.00 -14.53 -10.06
CA GLU A 59 8.86 -13.67 -9.67
C GLU A 59 9.25 -12.51 -8.73
N PRO A 60 10.12 -12.69 -7.71
CA PRO A 60 10.58 -11.60 -6.85
C PRO A 60 11.22 -10.42 -7.61
N ALA A 61 12.07 -10.70 -8.61
CA ALA A 61 12.68 -9.66 -9.43
C ALA A 61 11.63 -8.91 -10.28
N ARG A 62 10.67 -9.64 -10.87
CA ARG A 62 9.57 -9.03 -11.65
C ARG A 62 8.66 -8.18 -10.78
N HIS A 63 8.38 -8.62 -9.57
CA HIS A 63 7.60 -7.86 -8.59
C HIS A 63 8.33 -6.58 -8.19
N CYS A 64 9.62 -6.68 -7.85
CA CYS A 64 10.44 -5.51 -7.55
C CYS A 64 10.49 -4.50 -8.71
N ALA A 65 10.62 -4.98 -9.95
CA ALA A 65 10.57 -4.14 -11.13
C ALA A 65 9.24 -3.37 -11.24
N ALA A 66 8.12 -4.03 -10.94
CA ALA A 66 6.81 -3.36 -10.92
C ALA A 66 6.71 -2.32 -9.79
N VAL A 67 7.25 -2.59 -8.60
CA VAL A 67 7.32 -1.61 -7.50
C VAL A 67 8.15 -0.39 -7.89
N ALA A 68 9.28 -0.59 -8.57
CA ALA A 68 10.10 0.51 -9.09
C ALA A 68 9.32 1.36 -10.11
N LEU A 69 8.55 0.74 -11.01
CA LEU A 69 7.69 1.47 -11.95
C LEU A 69 6.61 2.32 -11.26
N ILE A 70 6.07 1.87 -10.12
CA ILE A 70 5.16 2.70 -9.29
C ILE A 70 5.91 3.95 -8.80
N GLY A 71 7.11 3.78 -8.26
CA GLY A 71 7.95 4.90 -7.81
C GLY A 71 8.34 5.88 -8.94
N LEU A 72 8.43 5.39 -10.18
CA LEU A 72 8.69 6.20 -11.38
C LEU A 72 7.43 6.89 -11.95
N GLY A 73 6.26 6.72 -11.34
CA GLY A 73 5.00 7.24 -11.85
C GLY A 73 4.47 6.50 -13.09
N LYS A 74 5.08 5.38 -13.48
CA LYS A 74 4.68 4.53 -14.62
C LYS A 74 3.58 3.56 -14.20
N TYR A 75 2.51 4.12 -13.63
CA TYR A 75 1.47 3.36 -12.92
C TYR A 75 0.75 2.33 -13.80
N GLU A 76 0.38 2.70 -15.02
CA GLU A 76 -0.29 1.77 -15.95
C GLU A 76 0.61 0.58 -16.34
N GLU A 77 1.91 0.82 -16.51
CA GLU A 77 2.86 -0.26 -16.83
C GLU A 77 3.06 -1.17 -15.62
N ALA A 78 3.21 -0.60 -14.43
CA ALA A 78 3.32 -1.34 -13.19
C ALA A 78 2.10 -2.25 -12.95
N ALA A 79 0.90 -1.71 -13.12
CA ALA A 79 -0.35 -2.43 -12.92
C ALA A 79 -0.47 -3.65 -13.86
N LYS A 80 -0.23 -3.44 -15.17
CA LYS A 80 -0.21 -4.53 -16.17
C LYS A 80 0.79 -5.63 -15.82
N ARG A 81 1.99 -5.25 -15.35
CA ARG A 81 3.03 -6.22 -14.97
C ARG A 81 2.66 -7.02 -13.71
N LEU A 82 2.02 -6.38 -12.73
CA LEU A 82 1.53 -7.04 -11.52
C LEU A 82 0.39 -8.01 -11.82
N GLU A 83 -0.58 -7.63 -12.66
CA GLU A 83 -1.66 -8.54 -13.09
C GLU A 83 -1.12 -9.73 -13.87
N ALA A 84 -0.19 -9.49 -14.80
CA ALA A 84 0.46 -10.56 -15.55
C ALA A 84 1.24 -11.51 -14.61
N LEU A 85 1.95 -10.96 -13.62
CA LEU A 85 2.68 -11.75 -12.64
C LEU A 85 1.74 -12.60 -11.77
N ALA A 86 0.66 -12.01 -11.27
CA ALA A 86 -0.35 -12.73 -10.49
C ALA A 86 -1.03 -13.85 -11.30
N GLY A 87 -1.26 -13.62 -12.60
CA GLY A 87 -1.90 -14.58 -13.50
C GLY A 87 -1.04 -15.80 -13.83
N ILE A 88 0.29 -15.65 -13.90
CA ILE A 88 1.21 -16.78 -14.17
C ILE A 88 1.72 -17.46 -12.89
N SER A 89 1.69 -16.76 -11.75
CA SER A 89 2.23 -17.26 -10.50
C SER A 89 1.45 -18.47 -10.01
N ARG A 90 2.19 -19.49 -9.55
CA ARG A 90 1.64 -20.68 -8.88
C ARG A 90 1.78 -20.62 -7.36
N ARG A 91 2.09 -19.43 -6.83
CA ARG A 91 2.17 -19.19 -5.39
C ARG A 91 0.79 -19.20 -4.74
N GLU A 92 0.81 -19.17 -3.42
CA GLU A 92 -0.39 -19.09 -2.60
C GLU A 92 -1.33 -17.97 -3.05
N GLU A 93 -2.63 -18.21 -2.92
CA GLU A 93 -3.67 -17.29 -3.40
C GLU A 93 -3.54 -15.91 -2.77
N ILE A 94 -3.10 -15.84 -1.50
CA ILE A 94 -2.86 -14.58 -0.81
C ILE A 94 -1.77 -13.74 -1.49
N LEU A 95 -0.65 -14.33 -1.91
CA LEU A 95 0.42 -13.61 -2.57
C LEU A 95 -0.01 -13.11 -3.96
N ARG A 96 -0.82 -13.90 -4.67
CA ARG A 96 -1.41 -13.48 -5.95
C ARG A 96 -2.42 -12.35 -5.76
N ALA A 97 -3.24 -12.42 -4.71
CA ALA A 97 -4.21 -11.39 -4.35
C ALA A 97 -3.52 -10.08 -3.92
N GLU A 98 -2.40 -10.14 -3.20
CA GLU A 98 -1.58 -8.97 -2.86
C GLU A 98 -0.98 -8.30 -4.10
N MET A 99 -0.50 -9.08 -5.10
CA MET A 99 -0.05 -8.53 -6.38
C MET A 99 -1.20 -7.82 -7.13
N LEU A 100 -2.38 -8.41 -7.14
CA LEU A 100 -3.58 -7.80 -7.73
C LEU A 100 -4.05 -6.55 -6.96
N ALA A 101 -3.88 -6.52 -5.63
CA ALA A 101 -4.16 -5.34 -4.82
C ALA A 101 -3.23 -4.17 -5.19
N GLN A 102 -1.93 -4.45 -5.30
CA GLN A 102 -0.95 -3.45 -5.77
C GLN A 102 -1.24 -3.01 -7.21
N ALA A 103 -1.68 -3.92 -8.08
CA ALA A 103 -2.13 -3.56 -9.42
C ALA A 103 -3.34 -2.62 -9.36
N GLY A 104 -4.30 -2.89 -8.48
CA GLY A 104 -5.47 -2.03 -8.25
C GLY A 104 -5.07 -0.63 -7.80
N GLN A 105 -4.16 -0.51 -6.84
CA GLN A 105 -3.63 0.78 -6.38
C GLN A 105 -2.91 1.52 -7.52
N ALA A 106 -2.08 0.83 -8.30
CA ALA A 106 -1.42 1.41 -9.47
C ALA A 106 -2.43 1.85 -10.54
N TRP A 107 -3.48 1.08 -10.81
CA TRP A 107 -4.56 1.50 -11.73
C TRP A 107 -5.29 2.75 -11.24
N LEU A 108 -5.55 2.85 -9.93
CA LEU A 108 -6.18 4.04 -9.35
C LEU A 108 -5.28 5.28 -9.50
N LEU A 109 -3.98 5.16 -9.24
CA LEU A 109 -2.99 6.22 -9.47
C LEU A 109 -2.86 6.61 -10.95
N ALA A 110 -3.11 5.67 -11.87
CA ALA A 110 -3.18 5.92 -13.30
C ALA A 110 -4.49 6.62 -13.76
N GLY A 111 -5.40 6.93 -12.83
CA GLY A 111 -6.73 7.50 -13.16
C GLY A 111 -7.66 6.50 -13.83
N LYS A 112 -7.48 5.20 -13.58
CA LYS A 112 -8.21 4.09 -14.22
C LYS A 112 -8.98 3.25 -13.19
N PRO A 113 -10.01 3.81 -12.54
CA PRO A 113 -10.69 3.16 -11.43
C PRO A 113 -11.43 1.88 -11.83
N GLN A 114 -11.91 1.74 -13.08
CA GLN A 114 -12.58 0.52 -13.53
C GLN A 114 -11.60 -0.66 -13.61
N GLN A 115 -10.37 -0.43 -14.09
CA GLN A 115 -9.31 -1.45 -14.06
C GLN A 115 -8.90 -1.77 -12.62
N ALA A 116 -8.85 -0.77 -11.74
CA ALA A 116 -8.57 -0.99 -10.33
C ALA A 116 -9.60 -1.91 -9.67
N LEU A 117 -10.90 -1.65 -9.89
CA LEU A 117 -11.98 -2.50 -9.41
C LEU A 117 -11.90 -3.93 -9.96
N ALA A 118 -11.57 -4.11 -11.24
CA ALA A 118 -11.44 -5.44 -11.83
C ALA A 118 -10.30 -6.26 -11.21
N ALA A 119 -9.15 -5.63 -10.94
CA ALA A 119 -8.03 -6.27 -10.26
C ALA A 119 -8.39 -6.64 -8.82
N GLN A 120 -9.01 -5.71 -8.08
CA GLN A 120 -9.43 -5.90 -6.69
C GLN A 120 -10.54 -6.96 -6.55
N ASP A 121 -11.48 -7.02 -7.50
CA ASP A 121 -12.50 -8.08 -7.56
C ASP A 121 -11.88 -9.45 -7.80
N THR A 122 -10.85 -9.51 -8.64
CA THR A 122 -10.09 -10.74 -8.87
C THR A 122 -9.34 -11.15 -7.61
N ALA A 123 -8.73 -10.20 -6.88
CA ALA A 123 -8.07 -10.45 -5.60
C ALA A 123 -9.06 -11.00 -4.54
N LEU A 124 -10.24 -10.39 -4.42
CA LEU A 124 -11.29 -10.82 -3.50
C LEU A 124 -11.93 -12.16 -3.87
N LYS A 125 -11.89 -12.57 -5.15
CA LYS A 125 -12.28 -13.94 -5.55
C LYS A 125 -11.27 -14.98 -5.09
N LEU A 126 -9.98 -14.63 -5.06
CA LEU A 126 -8.91 -15.49 -4.55
C LEU A 126 -8.93 -15.59 -3.03
N VAL A 127 -9.17 -14.47 -2.34
CA VAL A 127 -9.22 -14.42 -0.87
C VAL A 127 -10.48 -13.67 -0.43
N PRO A 128 -11.65 -14.36 -0.38
CA PRO A 128 -12.90 -13.75 0.02
C PRO A 128 -12.85 -13.18 1.44
N GLY A 129 -13.34 -11.95 1.62
CA GLY A 129 -13.45 -11.31 2.93
C GLY A 129 -12.14 -10.80 3.51
N HIS A 130 -11.04 -10.75 2.73
CA HIS A 130 -9.77 -10.20 3.21
C HIS A 130 -9.91 -8.70 3.56
N PRO A 131 -9.73 -8.28 4.83
CA PRO A 131 -10.04 -6.92 5.27
C PRO A 131 -9.32 -5.82 4.48
N GLU A 132 -8.02 -5.97 4.22
CA GLU A 132 -7.26 -4.97 3.47
C GLU A 132 -7.73 -4.85 2.01
N LEU A 133 -8.14 -5.96 1.37
CA LEU A 133 -8.63 -5.93 -0.01
C LEU A 133 -10.01 -5.27 -0.09
N MET A 134 -10.84 -5.48 0.93
CA MET A 134 -12.13 -4.82 1.06
C MET A 134 -11.96 -3.31 1.26
N LEU A 135 -10.99 -2.90 2.07
CA LEU A 135 -10.67 -1.48 2.30
C LEU A 135 -10.15 -0.82 1.01
N ASP A 136 -9.19 -1.44 0.33
CA ASP A 136 -8.66 -0.97 -0.96
C ASP A 136 -9.77 -0.80 -2.00
N LYS A 137 -10.66 -1.79 -2.12
CA LYS A 137 -11.82 -1.70 -3.01
C LYS A 137 -12.78 -0.59 -2.61
N ALA A 138 -13.04 -0.40 -1.31
CA ALA A 138 -13.89 0.67 -0.81
C ALA A 138 -13.34 2.06 -1.18
N VAL A 139 -12.02 2.25 -1.10
CA VAL A 139 -11.36 3.50 -1.54
C VAL A 139 -11.58 3.73 -3.03
N THR A 140 -11.39 2.71 -3.87
CA THR A 140 -11.65 2.81 -5.32
C THR A 140 -13.12 3.13 -5.60
N LEU A 141 -14.07 2.46 -4.95
CA LEU A 141 -15.50 2.73 -5.11
C LEU A 141 -15.87 4.16 -4.70
N ALA A 142 -15.29 4.67 -3.62
CA ALA A 142 -15.49 6.04 -3.17
C ALA A 142 -14.99 7.07 -4.21
N SER A 143 -13.88 6.77 -4.90
CA SER A 143 -13.32 7.63 -5.96
C SER A 143 -14.23 7.80 -7.17
N VAL A 144 -15.14 6.84 -7.40
CA VAL A 144 -16.16 6.88 -8.45
C VAL A 144 -17.58 7.10 -7.90
N SER A 145 -17.69 7.58 -6.66
CA SER A 145 -18.95 7.93 -6.01
C SER A 145 -19.96 6.80 -5.82
N HIS A 146 -19.51 5.53 -5.79
CA HIS A 146 -20.35 4.38 -5.51
C HIS A 146 -20.57 4.18 -4.00
N TYR A 147 -21.10 5.21 -3.31
CA TYR A 147 -21.12 5.26 -1.85
C TYR A 147 -22.02 4.19 -1.20
N ALA A 148 -23.09 3.75 -1.87
CA ALA A 148 -23.92 2.65 -1.36
C ALA A 148 -23.11 1.35 -1.24
N GLU A 149 -22.30 1.02 -2.25
CA GLU A 149 -21.43 -0.16 -2.24
C GLU A 149 -20.31 -0.03 -1.19
N VAL A 150 -19.75 1.17 -1.02
CA VAL A 150 -18.78 1.46 0.04
C VAL A 150 -19.37 1.14 1.41
N ALA A 151 -20.59 1.62 1.69
CA ALA A 151 -21.24 1.42 2.98
C ALA A 151 -21.48 -0.06 3.29
N GLU A 152 -21.96 -0.85 2.32
CA GLU A 152 -22.19 -2.29 2.47
C GLU A 152 -20.88 -3.06 2.67
N LEU A 153 -19.87 -2.76 1.85
CA LEU A 153 -18.57 -3.42 1.92
C LEU A 153 -17.89 -3.18 3.27
N LEU A 154 -17.84 -1.92 3.72
CA LEU A 154 -17.23 -1.56 5.00
C LEU A 154 -18.06 -2.03 6.20
N THR A 155 -19.38 -2.16 6.06
CA THR A 155 -20.20 -2.81 7.08
C THR A 155 -19.81 -4.27 7.26
N THR A 156 -19.53 -4.99 6.16
CA THR A 156 -19.05 -6.36 6.23
C THR A 156 -17.67 -6.45 6.86
N LEU A 157 -16.75 -5.55 6.48
CA LEU A 157 -15.39 -5.48 7.06
C LEU A 157 -15.46 -5.24 8.57
N LEU A 158 -16.24 -4.25 9.02
CA LEU A 158 -16.35 -3.85 10.43
C LEU A 158 -17.04 -4.90 11.31
N ARG A 159 -17.73 -5.90 10.75
CA ARG A 159 -18.17 -7.08 11.52
C ARG A 159 -17.01 -7.96 11.96
N VAL A 160 -15.95 -8.04 11.15
CA VAL A 160 -14.75 -8.85 11.41
C VAL A 160 -13.71 -8.05 12.17
N GLN A 161 -13.52 -6.78 11.82
CA GLN A 161 -12.59 -5.86 12.48
C GLN A 161 -13.34 -4.64 13.03
N PRO A 162 -14.02 -4.77 14.19
CA PRO A 162 -14.90 -3.72 14.70
C PRO A 162 -14.21 -2.45 15.17
N ASN A 163 -12.87 -2.44 15.23
CA ASN A 163 -12.04 -1.30 15.68
C ASN A 163 -11.17 -0.73 14.56
N ARG A 164 -11.47 -1.03 13.29
CA ARG A 164 -10.72 -0.50 12.14
C ARG A 164 -11.13 0.95 11.87
N VAL A 165 -10.36 1.90 12.40
CA VAL A 165 -10.65 3.34 12.36
C VAL A 165 -10.83 3.84 10.93
N GLU A 166 -9.95 3.43 10.02
CA GLU A 166 -9.95 3.84 8.62
C GLU A 166 -11.25 3.42 7.91
N ALA A 167 -11.75 2.22 8.22
CA ALA A 167 -13.01 1.71 7.68
C ALA A 167 -14.23 2.45 8.24
N MET A 168 -14.22 2.84 9.53
CA MET A 168 -15.29 3.67 10.11
C MET A 168 -15.36 5.04 9.44
N VAL A 169 -14.20 5.69 9.25
CA VAL A 169 -14.14 7.02 8.63
C VAL A 169 -14.61 6.97 7.18
N LEU A 170 -14.11 6.00 6.39
CA LEU A 170 -14.54 5.87 4.99
C LEU A 170 -16.02 5.51 4.86
N ARG A 171 -16.58 4.74 5.82
CA ARG A 171 -18.02 4.45 5.86
C ARG A 171 -18.83 5.69 6.26
N ALA A 172 -18.32 6.52 7.17
CA ALA A 172 -18.94 7.79 7.52
C ALA A 172 -18.94 8.78 6.34
N VAL A 173 -17.87 8.83 5.54
CA VAL A 173 -17.83 9.58 4.26
C VAL A 173 -18.96 9.11 3.35
N ALA A 174 -19.07 7.79 3.13
CA ALA A 174 -20.12 7.23 2.30
C ALA A 174 -21.53 7.56 2.83
N TYR A 175 -21.75 7.43 4.14
CA TYR A 175 -23.02 7.81 4.77
C TYR A 175 -23.33 9.29 4.61
N ARG A 176 -22.35 10.21 4.73
CA ARG A 176 -22.55 11.63 4.48
C ARG A 176 -23.02 11.90 3.05
N TYR A 177 -22.42 11.26 2.04
CA TYR A 177 -22.86 11.40 0.65
C TYR A 177 -24.22 10.75 0.36
N LEU A 178 -24.65 9.80 1.19
CA LEU A 178 -25.97 9.17 1.14
C LEU A 178 -27.02 9.90 2.00
N ASP A 179 -26.68 11.08 2.55
CA ASP A 179 -27.54 11.85 3.46
C ASP A 179 -27.96 11.08 4.75
N LYS A 180 -27.11 10.13 5.18
CA LYS A 180 -27.29 9.34 6.40
C LYS A 180 -26.40 9.89 7.51
N LEU A 181 -26.69 11.10 7.99
CA LEU A 181 -25.80 11.80 8.93
C LEU A 181 -25.67 11.13 10.30
N GLU A 182 -26.74 10.54 10.85
CA GLU A 182 -26.69 9.87 12.16
C GLU A 182 -25.69 8.69 12.21
N PRO A 183 -25.77 7.68 11.32
CA PRO A 183 -24.79 6.59 11.34
C PRO A 183 -23.37 7.06 11.00
N ALA A 184 -23.21 8.13 10.20
CA ALA A 184 -21.91 8.75 9.99
C ALA A 184 -21.32 9.32 11.28
N LYS A 185 -22.13 10.02 12.09
CA LYS A 185 -21.72 10.55 13.39
C LYS A 185 -21.37 9.44 14.38
N GLU A 186 -22.12 8.34 14.40
CA GLU A 186 -21.82 7.18 15.24
C GLU A 186 -20.44 6.58 14.92
N ASP A 187 -20.16 6.38 13.62
CA ASP A 187 -18.85 5.88 13.18
C ASP A 187 -17.71 6.83 13.54
N LEU A 188 -17.89 8.13 13.33
CA LEU A 188 -16.86 9.13 13.66
C LEU A 188 -16.66 9.28 15.17
N ALA A 189 -17.72 9.16 15.97
CA ALA A 189 -17.62 9.18 17.42
C ALA A 189 -16.81 7.99 17.92
N ARG A 190 -17.05 6.79 17.38
CA ARG A 190 -16.28 5.58 17.73
C ARG A 190 -14.83 5.69 17.24
N ALA A 191 -14.62 6.15 16.02
CA ALA A 191 -13.29 6.36 15.44
C ALA A 191 -12.44 7.30 16.32
N LEU A 192 -13.02 8.42 16.76
CA LEU A 192 -12.33 9.42 17.60
C LEU A 192 -12.19 9.02 19.07
N VAL A 193 -12.89 7.97 19.53
CA VAL A 193 -12.61 7.33 20.82
C VAL A 193 -11.38 6.44 20.71
N LEU A 194 -11.21 5.72 19.60
CA LEU A 194 -10.08 4.83 19.36
C LEU A 194 -8.80 5.60 19.02
N ASP A 195 -8.93 6.63 18.18
CA ASP A 195 -7.86 7.54 17.81
C ASP A 195 -8.37 8.99 17.80
N PRO A 196 -8.23 9.71 18.93
CA PRO A 196 -8.67 11.11 19.04
C PRO A 196 -7.96 12.08 18.09
N GLY A 197 -6.80 11.70 17.57
CA GLY A 197 -5.98 12.51 16.68
C GLY A 197 -6.16 12.19 15.20
N PHE A 198 -7.03 11.25 14.84
CA PHE A 198 -7.15 10.79 13.45
C PHE A 198 -7.63 11.92 12.52
N PRO A 199 -6.76 12.46 11.64
CA PRO A 199 -7.05 13.72 10.93
C PRO A 199 -8.27 13.63 10.02
N ASP A 200 -8.46 12.51 9.32
CA ASP A 200 -9.61 12.31 8.43
C ASP A 200 -10.94 12.19 9.20
N ALA A 201 -10.94 11.61 10.42
CA ALA A 201 -12.13 11.56 11.25
C ALA A 201 -12.52 12.95 11.75
N LEU A 202 -11.54 13.75 12.16
CA LEU A 202 -11.76 15.15 12.57
C LEU A 202 -12.25 16.00 11.37
N LEU A 203 -11.64 15.82 10.20
CA LEU A 203 -12.07 16.50 8.97
C LEU A 203 -13.54 16.21 8.66
N GLU A 204 -13.92 14.93 8.61
CA GLU A 204 -15.26 14.50 8.25
C GLU A 204 -16.30 14.87 9.31
N ARG A 205 -15.95 14.80 10.61
CA ARG A 205 -16.85 15.31 11.65
C ARG A 205 -17.08 16.81 11.52
N GLY A 206 -16.03 17.57 11.18
CA GLY A 206 -16.15 18.99 10.88
C GLY A 206 -17.04 19.27 9.67
N MET A 207 -16.97 18.45 8.61
CA MET A 207 -17.87 18.54 7.46
C MET A 207 -19.33 18.32 7.86
N ILE A 208 -19.62 17.29 8.65
CA ILE A 208 -20.99 17.03 9.14
C ILE A 208 -21.49 18.16 10.04
N ARG A 209 -20.67 18.63 10.98
CA ARG A 209 -21.02 19.76 11.86
C ARG A 209 -21.34 21.03 11.06
N ARG A 210 -20.66 21.26 9.94
CA ARG A 210 -20.98 22.38 9.04
C ARG A 210 -22.35 22.22 8.39
N LEU A 211 -22.71 21.01 7.95
CA LEU A 211 -24.04 20.71 7.39
C LEU A 211 -25.16 20.89 8.43
N GLU A 212 -24.84 20.70 9.71
CA GLU A 212 -25.75 20.91 10.84
C GLU A 212 -25.72 22.36 11.39
N ASP A 213 -25.20 23.33 10.61
CA ASP A 213 -25.02 24.74 10.98
C ASP A 213 -24.14 25.00 12.23
N ASN A 214 -23.46 23.96 12.75
CA ASN A 214 -22.50 24.07 13.85
C ASN A 214 -21.12 24.49 13.34
N SER A 215 -21.03 25.72 12.85
CA SER A 215 -19.80 26.31 12.34
C SER A 215 -18.68 26.38 13.38
N ALA A 216 -19.00 26.63 14.65
CA ALA A 216 -18.01 26.67 15.72
C ALA A 216 -17.36 25.30 15.97
N GLY A 217 -18.16 24.24 16.07
CA GLY A 217 -17.66 22.87 16.23
C GLY A 217 -16.92 22.36 14.99
N ALA A 218 -17.33 22.79 13.79
CA ALA A 218 -16.61 22.47 12.56
C ALA A 218 -15.20 23.10 12.55
N ARG A 219 -15.09 24.39 12.94
CA ARG A 219 -13.80 25.08 13.08
C ARG A 219 -12.90 24.38 14.09
N GLU A 220 -13.43 24.00 15.25
CA GLU A 220 -12.67 23.30 16.29
C GLU A 220 -12.05 22.00 15.75
N ASP A 221 -12.85 21.18 15.05
CA ASP A 221 -12.37 19.91 14.51
C ASP A 221 -11.32 20.08 13.41
N TRP A 222 -11.52 21.05 12.52
CA TRP A 222 -10.53 21.33 11.47
C TRP A 222 -9.22 21.88 12.02
N MET A 223 -9.26 22.70 13.08
CA MET A 223 -8.05 23.11 13.77
C MET A 223 -7.34 21.92 14.43
N LYS A 224 -8.07 20.97 15.02
CA LYS A 224 -7.49 19.74 15.56
C LYS A 224 -6.89 18.84 14.47
N ALA A 225 -7.56 18.70 13.33
CA ALA A 225 -7.04 17.93 12.19
C ALA A 225 -5.71 18.50 11.69
N ILE A 226 -5.61 19.84 11.58
CA ILE A 226 -4.38 20.55 11.21
C ILE A 226 -3.30 20.33 12.27
N ALA A 227 -3.62 20.41 13.56
CA ALA A 227 -2.64 20.22 14.63
C ALA A 227 -2.12 18.78 14.70
N ALA A 228 -2.97 17.79 14.42
CA ALA A 228 -2.62 16.38 14.49
C ALA A 228 -1.68 15.94 13.35
N ALA A 229 -1.91 16.41 12.13
CA ALA A 229 -1.06 16.10 10.98
C ALA A 229 -0.96 17.30 10.01
N PRO A 230 -0.08 18.28 10.28
CA PRO A 230 -0.04 19.55 9.54
C PRO A 230 0.19 19.42 8.04
N GLU A 231 0.91 18.38 7.60
CA GLU A 231 1.26 18.12 6.19
C GLU A 231 0.34 17.09 5.51
N SER A 232 -0.76 16.71 6.15
CA SER A 232 -1.71 15.74 5.59
C SER A 232 -2.69 16.37 4.58
N PRO A 233 -3.20 15.58 3.61
CA PRO A 233 -4.30 16.02 2.75
C PRO A 233 -5.55 16.45 3.51
N ALA A 234 -5.79 15.83 4.67
CA ALA A 234 -6.88 16.21 5.57
C ALA A 234 -6.69 17.62 6.13
N ALA A 235 -5.47 17.95 6.57
CA ALA A 235 -5.12 19.29 7.04
C ALA A 235 -5.20 20.34 5.93
N ASP A 236 -4.81 20.01 4.69
CA ASP A 236 -4.99 20.91 3.55
C ASP A 236 -6.47 21.22 3.28
N THR A 237 -7.33 20.19 3.34
CA THR A 237 -8.77 20.37 3.16
C THR A 237 -9.39 21.15 4.32
N ALA A 238 -8.97 20.87 5.56
CA ALA A 238 -9.36 21.63 6.75
C ALA A 238 -8.99 23.12 6.62
N ARG A 239 -7.78 23.45 6.14
CA ARG A 239 -7.35 24.84 5.89
C ARG A 239 -8.25 25.53 4.86
N ARG A 240 -8.52 24.89 3.72
CA ARG A 240 -9.43 25.42 2.69
C ARG A 240 -10.84 25.66 3.24
N ASN A 241 -11.35 24.72 4.04
CA ASN A 241 -12.66 24.84 4.66
C ASN A 241 -12.75 26.02 5.62
N LEU A 242 -11.71 26.26 6.42
CA LEU A 242 -11.62 27.40 7.34
C LEU A 242 -11.55 28.72 6.57
N GLU A 243 -10.72 28.79 5.54
CA GLU A 243 -10.61 29.97 4.67
C GLU A 243 -11.96 30.34 4.08
N MET A 244 -12.69 29.38 3.51
CA MET A 244 -14.03 29.61 2.96
C MET A 244 -15.06 30.12 3.99
N MET A 245 -14.89 29.83 5.29
CA MET A 245 -15.77 30.38 6.34
C MET A 245 -15.47 31.84 6.66
N ASP A 246 -14.19 32.20 6.62
CA ASP A 246 -13.72 33.51 7.08
C ASP A 246 -13.86 34.58 5.98
N VAL A 247 -14.08 34.16 4.73
CA VAL A 247 -14.47 35.06 3.64
C VAL A 247 -15.86 35.61 3.92
N LYS A 248 -15.93 36.87 4.37
CA LYS A 248 -17.17 37.64 4.42
C LYS A 248 -17.68 37.82 2.99
N VAL A 249 -18.81 37.21 2.66
CA VAL A 249 -19.60 37.60 1.48
C VAL A 249 -20.01 39.06 1.71
N ARG A 250 -19.43 39.97 0.92
CA ARG A 250 -19.82 41.39 0.89
C ARG A 250 -21.06 41.56 0.02
#